data_AF-A0A2T4C6L2-F1
#
_entry.id   AF-A0A2T4C6L2-F1
#
_cell.length_a   1.000
_cell.length_b   1.000
_cell.length_c   1.000
_cell.angle_alpha   90.00
_cell.angle_beta   90.00
_cell.angle_gamma   90.00
#
_symmetry.space_group_name_H-M   'P 1'
#
loop_
_entity.id
_entity.type
_entity.pdbx_description
1 polymer ?
#
loop_
_entity_poly.entity_id
_entity_poly.type
_entity_poly.pdbx_seq_one_letter_code
_entity_poly.pdbx_strand_id
1 'polypeptide(L)'
;MPNSVHVRSSPPRDADDATSDKHLRRSSRRAASSIVVKAPEAPIDASSTSSQNEPRSRRNPKRKAAEAATEALNLPDNLLDEALRPLTAADVEEWEGWVELESEPAFFNTILHDLGVKDVKVQELFSLDQSWLDTLLKPIYGLIFLFQYTPEVDEGEGEDETGSLWFANQTTNNACATFALLNIVMNAQGLELGDQLRSFKEATKDMNTVLRGHEISNNKFMRSIHNSFTRRMDHLNADLCLENAVSDTKSKKAKTGSRNTKKASRKKRVDDDYGFHFIAYVPVDGYVWELDGLRSKPHRIGRIGDHETCWTNIARPQIEGRILQYEESQIAFNLLALCPRPVTLHRRSIIEAAAAIALLKEHMKHDSKFTNLVNKQPPVLDVANAADLAEFNLRPSDFQNAKLGETLQTRISRAASDSDEAWGLYEQFVVDLKVAIGEYRAEIYSLAVDEQRVKDRKKDHGQALHRWVQKLAEKGVLQELIENS
;
A
#
# COMPACT_ATOMS: atom_id res chain seq x y z
N MET A 1 9.75 66.90 22.20
CA MET A 1 9.68 68.38 22.11
C MET A 1 10.60 68.80 20.96
N PRO A 2 10.18 69.73 20.09
CA PRO A 2 9.63 69.39 18.76
C PRO A 2 10.19 70.26 17.62
N ASN A 3 9.99 69.93 16.33
CA ASN A 3 9.01 70.50 15.37
C ASN A 3 9.51 70.07 13.95
N SER A 4 8.76 69.90 12.86
CA SER A 4 7.54 70.56 12.34
C SER A 4 6.94 69.66 11.22
N VAL A 5 5.69 69.21 11.28
CA VAL A 5 4.47 69.74 10.62
C VAL A 5 4.54 69.86 9.08
N HIS A 6 3.71 69.08 8.35
CA HIS A 6 2.66 69.62 7.46
C HIS A 6 1.59 68.56 7.10
N VAL A 7 0.35 69.04 7.06
CA VAL A 7 -0.95 68.39 7.03
C VAL A 7 -1.79 69.08 5.95
N ARG A 8 -2.87 68.41 5.49
CA ARG A 8 -4.02 68.87 4.64
C ARG A 8 -3.80 68.72 3.12
N SER A 9 -4.77 68.35 2.29
CA SER A 9 -6.24 68.22 2.42
C SER A 9 -6.83 67.72 1.08
N SER A 10 -7.87 66.85 1.11
CA SER A 10 -8.94 66.77 0.07
C SER A 10 -9.84 68.04 0.15
N PRO A 11 -10.76 68.39 -0.79
CA PRO A 11 -11.58 67.57 -1.73
C PRO A 11 -11.89 68.35 -3.07
N PRO A 12 -13.06 68.28 -3.77
CA PRO A 12 -14.15 67.29 -3.89
C PRO A 12 -14.58 66.92 -5.35
N ARG A 13 -15.42 65.86 -5.41
CA ARG A 13 -16.60 65.58 -6.26
C ARG A 13 -16.82 66.39 -7.56
N ASP A 14 -17.07 65.64 -8.64
CA ASP A 14 -18.21 65.91 -9.54
C ASP A 14 -18.99 64.62 -9.79
N ALA A 15 -20.30 64.76 -9.67
CA ALA A 15 -21.32 63.80 -10.00
C ALA A 15 -21.77 64.07 -11.44
N ASP A 16 -22.14 63.03 -12.18
CA ASP A 16 -23.32 63.15 -13.03
C ASP A 16 -23.99 61.80 -13.24
N ASP A 17 -25.30 61.92 -13.37
CA ASP A 17 -26.36 61.02 -12.94
C ASP A 17 -27.00 60.29 -14.13
N ALA A 18 -27.78 59.27 -13.79
CA ALA A 18 -28.92 58.73 -14.52
C ALA A 18 -28.67 57.89 -15.80
N THR A 19 -28.99 56.60 -15.72
CA THR A 19 -30.39 56.18 -15.96
C THR A 19 -30.60 54.71 -15.61
N SER A 20 -31.78 54.47 -15.05
CA SER A 20 -32.36 53.20 -14.68
C SER A 20 -32.61 52.29 -15.88
N ASP A 21 -32.38 50.98 -15.73
CA ASP A 21 -33.50 50.06 -15.98
C ASP A 21 -33.38 48.74 -15.21
N LYS A 22 -34.38 48.51 -14.36
CA LYS A 22 -34.61 47.25 -13.65
C LYS A 22 -35.39 46.33 -14.58
N HIS A 23 -34.82 45.20 -14.98
CA HIS A 23 -35.63 44.07 -15.44
C HIS A 23 -35.46 42.85 -14.53
N LEU A 24 -36.39 42.78 -13.57
CA LEU A 24 -36.89 41.53 -12.98
C LEU A 24 -37.40 40.62 -14.10
N ARG A 25 -36.89 39.40 -14.19
CA ARG A 25 -37.63 38.27 -14.77
C ARG A 25 -37.56 37.05 -13.86
N ARG A 26 -38.60 36.94 -13.03
CA ARG A 26 -39.13 35.66 -12.56
C ARG A 26 -39.56 34.82 -13.77
N SER A 27 -39.18 33.55 -13.83
CA SER A 27 -39.94 32.54 -14.59
C SER A 27 -40.56 31.56 -13.60
N SER A 28 -41.89 31.55 -13.61
CA SER A 28 -42.76 30.68 -12.84
C SER A 28 -43.14 29.45 -13.66
N ARG A 29 -43.03 28.28 -13.01
CA ARG A 29 -43.70 26.98 -13.20
C ARG A 29 -44.50 26.73 -14.49
N ARG A 30 -44.25 25.58 -15.11
CA ARG A 30 -45.32 24.73 -15.67
C ARG A 30 -45.17 23.30 -15.17
N ALA A 31 -46.17 22.87 -14.41
CA ALA A 31 -46.40 21.49 -14.03
C ALA A 31 -46.92 20.72 -15.25
N ALA A 32 -46.30 19.58 -15.56
CA ALA A 32 -46.83 18.65 -16.54
C ALA A 32 -47.94 17.81 -15.90
N SER A 33 -49.13 17.87 -16.48
CA SER A 33 -50.28 17.03 -16.15
C SER A 33 -50.04 15.61 -16.64
N SER A 34 -50.02 14.62 -15.73
CA SER A 34 -50.12 13.21 -16.11
C SER A 34 -51.57 12.86 -16.43
N ILE A 35 -51.78 12.49 -17.68
CA ILE A 35 -53.02 11.95 -18.23
C ILE A 35 -53.23 10.55 -17.67
N VAL A 36 -54.39 10.31 -17.06
CA VAL A 36 -54.84 8.98 -16.64
C VAL A 36 -55.26 8.21 -17.89
N VAL A 37 -54.47 7.20 -18.28
CA VAL A 37 -54.85 6.25 -19.34
C VAL A 37 -55.61 5.09 -18.70
N LYS A 38 -56.87 4.97 -19.08
CA LYS A 38 -57.84 3.94 -18.70
C LYS A 38 -57.51 2.64 -19.44
N ALA A 39 -57.40 1.52 -18.72
CA ALA A 39 -57.18 0.20 -19.33
C ALA A 39 -58.43 -0.27 -20.10
N PRO A 40 -58.30 -1.08 -21.17
CA PRO A 40 -59.44 -1.57 -21.95
C PRO A 40 -60.11 -2.76 -21.26
N GLU A 41 -61.44 -2.75 -21.23
CA GLU A 41 -62.28 -3.89 -20.88
C GLU A 41 -62.22 -4.96 -22.00
N ALA A 42 -62.05 -6.22 -21.61
CA ALA A 42 -62.16 -7.39 -22.47
C ALA A 42 -63.39 -8.22 -22.08
N PRO A 43 -63.98 -9.00 -23.00
CA PRO A 43 -65.39 -9.35 -22.99
C PRO A 43 -65.72 -10.47 -22.00
N ILE A 44 -66.95 -10.39 -21.51
CA ILE A 44 -67.64 -11.43 -20.75
C ILE A 44 -68.01 -12.53 -21.74
N ASP A 45 -67.52 -13.74 -21.53
CA ASP A 45 -68.14 -14.93 -22.10
C ASP A 45 -68.27 -16.01 -21.02
N ALA A 46 -69.49 -16.50 -20.86
CA ALA A 46 -69.89 -17.42 -19.81
C ALA A 46 -70.02 -18.82 -20.39
N SER A 47 -69.32 -19.80 -19.82
CA SER A 47 -69.81 -21.18 -19.83
C SER A 47 -69.33 -21.94 -18.60
N SER A 48 -70.32 -22.43 -17.87
CA SER A 48 -70.29 -23.27 -16.69
C SER A 48 -69.46 -24.55 -16.81
N THR A 49 -68.76 -24.93 -15.74
CA THR A 49 -68.84 -26.29 -15.17
C THR A 49 -68.37 -26.28 -13.72
N SER A 50 -69.14 -26.98 -12.90
CA SER A 50 -69.04 -27.07 -11.45
C SER A 50 -68.00 -28.09 -10.98
N SER A 51 -67.51 -27.83 -9.76
CA SER A 51 -66.99 -28.78 -8.75
C SER A 51 -65.67 -29.49 -9.04
N GLN A 52 -64.61 -29.16 -8.27
CA GLN A 52 -64.35 -29.78 -6.97
C GLN A 52 -63.37 -28.92 -6.15
N ASN A 53 -63.71 -28.71 -4.89
CA ASN A 53 -62.92 -27.99 -3.90
C ASN A 53 -61.74 -28.85 -3.42
N GLU A 54 -60.51 -28.46 -3.75
CA GLU A 54 -59.35 -28.75 -2.90
C GLU A 54 -58.91 -27.45 -2.20
N PRO A 55 -58.53 -27.49 -0.91
CA PRO A 55 -58.08 -26.30 -0.21
C PRO A 55 -56.68 -25.92 -0.72
N ARG A 56 -56.62 -25.05 -1.74
CA ARG A 56 -55.39 -24.34 -2.09
C ARG A 56 -54.98 -23.47 -0.91
N SER A 57 -54.03 -23.97 -0.12
CA SER A 57 -53.29 -23.19 0.87
C SER A 57 -52.81 -21.89 0.23
N ARG A 58 -53.35 -20.76 0.71
CA ARG A 58 -52.89 -19.42 0.33
C ARG A 58 -51.45 -19.27 0.81
N ARG A 59 -50.48 -19.70 -0.01
CA ARG A 59 -49.06 -19.46 0.26
C ARG A 59 -48.83 -17.94 0.34
N ASN A 60 -48.15 -17.52 1.40
CA ASN A 60 -47.87 -16.14 1.73
C ASN A 60 -47.25 -15.39 0.51
N PRO A 61 -47.80 -14.24 0.09
CA PRO A 61 -47.30 -13.47 -1.06
C PRO A 61 -45.81 -13.15 -0.99
N LYS A 62 -45.25 -12.97 0.22
CA LYS A 62 -43.81 -12.75 0.44
C LYS A 62 -42.96 -13.95 0.00
N ARG A 63 -43.45 -15.17 0.20
CA ARG A 63 -42.76 -16.41 -0.19
C ARG A 63 -42.77 -16.60 -1.70
N LYS A 64 -43.87 -16.25 -2.36
CA LYS A 64 -43.96 -16.28 -3.84
C LYS A 64 -43.07 -15.23 -4.51
N ALA A 65 -42.95 -14.05 -3.92
CA ALA A 65 -42.02 -13.01 -4.40
C ALA A 65 -40.56 -13.40 -4.16
N ALA A 66 -40.25 -14.05 -3.04
CA ALA A 66 -38.94 -14.61 -2.77
C ALA A 66 -38.60 -15.75 -3.75
N GLU A 67 -39.48 -16.73 -3.92
CA GLU A 67 -39.31 -17.85 -4.87
C GLU A 67 -39.14 -17.34 -6.32
N ALA A 68 -39.93 -16.35 -6.75
CA ALA A 68 -39.78 -15.73 -8.07
C ALA A 68 -38.50 -14.91 -8.22
N ALA A 69 -38.00 -14.28 -7.15
CA ALA A 69 -36.70 -13.62 -7.15
C ALA A 69 -35.55 -14.65 -7.19
N THR A 70 -35.70 -15.80 -6.51
CA THR A 70 -34.74 -16.90 -6.55
C THR A 70 -34.65 -17.52 -7.95
N GLU A 71 -35.80 -17.75 -8.61
CA GLU A 71 -35.85 -18.22 -10.01
C GLU A 71 -35.30 -17.19 -11.00
N ALA A 72 -35.51 -15.89 -10.77
CA ALA A 72 -34.98 -14.83 -11.65
C ALA A 72 -33.47 -14.61 -11.50
N LEU A 73 -32.88 -14.98 -10.35
CA LEU A 73 -31.48 -14.75 -10.03
C LEU A 73 -30.59 -15.99 -10.22
N ASN A 74 -31.13 -17.15 -10.63
CA ASN A 74 -30.38 -18.41 -10.77
C ASN A 74 -29.50 -18.71 -9.53
N LEU A 75 -30.05 -18.46 -8.35
CA LEU A 75 -29.33 -18.63 -7.09
C LEU A 75 -29.16 -20.14 -6.80
N PRO A 76 -27.95 -20.65 -6.55
CA PRO A 76 -27.74 -22.07 -6.31
C PRO A 76 -28.36 -22.51 -4.98
N ASP A 77 -28.75 -23.80 -4.90
CA ASP A 77 -29.45 -24.35 -3.73
C ASP A 77 -28.64 -24.27 -2.41
N ASN A 78 -27.31 -24.13 -2.49
CA ASN A 78 -26.39 -24.04 -1.34
C ASN A 78 -25.78 -22.63 -1.17
N LEU A 79 -26.62 -21.59 -1.16
CA LEU A 79 -26.20 -20.19 -1.01
C LEU A 79 -25.23 -19.92 0.14
N LEU A 80 -25.39 -20.61 1.27
CA LEU A 80 -24.50 -20.43 2.42
C LEU A 80 -23.10 -21.00 2.17
N ASP A 81 -23.01 -22.18 1.54
CA ASP A 81 -21.70 -22.75 1.19
C ASP A 81 -21.00 -21.91 0.12
N GLU A 82 -21.76 -21.35 -0.84
CA GLU A 82 -21.21 -20.42 -1.81
C GLU A 82 -20.75 -19.11 -1.15
N ALA A 83 -21.54 -18.54 -0.23
CA ALA A 83 -21.17 -17.32 0.48
C ALA A 83 -19.92 -17.51 1.37
N LEU A 84 -19.68 -18.72 1.87
CA LEU A 84 -18.53 -19.07 2.71
C LEU A 84 -17.34 -19.61 1.92
N ARG A 85 -17.46 -19.79 0.60
CA ARG A 85 -16.35 -20.33 -0.20
C ARG A 85 -15.19 -19.33 -0.27
N PRO A 86 -13.93 -19.80 -0.22
CA PRO A 86 -12.77 -18.96 -0.42
C PRO A 86 -12.87 -18.16 -1.73
N LEU A 87 -12.29 -16.96 -1.73
CA LEU A 87 -12.21 -16.13 -2.93
C LEU A 87 -11.30 -16.80 -3.98
N THR A 88 -11.76 -16.79 -5.22
CA THR A 88 -10.92 -17.10 -6.38
C THR A 88 -10.25 -15.82 -6.90
N ALA A 89 -9.23 -15.96 -7.74
CA ALA A 89 -8.58 -14.81 -8.36
C ALA A 89 -9.57 -13.97 -9.20
N ALA A 90 -10.54 -14.60 -9.86
CA ALA A 90 -11.59 -13.91 -10.61
C ALA A 90 -12.52 -13.11 -9.69
N ASP A 91 -12.91 -13.68 -8.54
CA ASP A 91 -13.73 -12.95 -7.55
C ASP A 91 -13.02 -11.68 -7.05
N VAL A 92 -11.69 -11.75 -6.85
CA VAL A 92 -10.87 -10.60 -6.42
C VAL A 92 -10.77 -9.55 -7.53
N GLU A 93 -10.59 -9.98 -8.78
CA GLU A 93 -10.45 -9.08 -9.93
C GLU A 93 -11.76 -8.33 -10.24
N GLU A 94 -12.90 -9.00 -10.13
CA GLU A 94 -14.23 -8.46 -10.45
C GLU A 94 -14.76 -7.52 -9.36
N TRP A 95 -14.36 -7.71 -8.10
CA TRP A 95 -14.81 -6.84 -7.02
C TRP A 95 -14.22 -5.42 -7.14
N GLU A 96 -15.08 -4.41 -7.02
CA GLU A 96 -14.72 -3.01 -7.25
C GLU A 96 -14.20 -2.29 -5.99
N GLY A 97 -14.34 -2.91 -4.83
CA GLY A 97 -13.93 -2.35 -3.54
C GLY A 97 -12.44 -2.45 -3.27
N TRP A 98 -12.03 -1.78 -2.19
CA TRP A 98 -10.69 -1.86 -1.63
C TRP A 98 -10.80 -2.30 -0.17
N VAL A 99 -9.94 -3.22 0.25
CA VAL A 99 -9.88 -3.73 1.62
C VAL A 99 -8.81 -2.99 2.41
N GLU A 100 -9.07 -2.69 3.67
CA GLU A 100 -8.03 -2.11 4.53
C GLU A 100 -6.94 -3.16 4.81
N LEU A 101 -5.69 -2.78 4.58
CA LEU A 101 -4.55 -3.69 4.74
C LEU A 101 -3.83 -3.46 6.06
N GLU A 102 -3.36 -4.56 6.66
CA GLU A 102 -2.49 -4.52 7.82
C GLU A 102 -1.12 -3.92 7.46
N SER A 103 -0.51 -3.21 8.41
CA SER A 103 0.81 -2.58 8.24
C SER A 103 1.96 -3.57 8.36
N GLU A 104 2.02 -4.54 7.45
CA GLU A 104 2.95 -5.66 7.51
C GLU A 104 3.94 -5.62 6.32
N PRO A 105 5.27 -5.55 6.56
CA PRO A 105 6.28 -5.50 5.49
C PRO A 105 6.11 -6.57 4.40
N ALA A 106 5.74 -7.80 4.76
CA ALA A 106 5.53 -8.88 3.80
C ALA A 106 4.44 -8.56 2.75
N PHE A 107 3.38 -7.86 3.15
CA PHE A 107 2.30 -7.47 2.24
C PHE A 107 2.75 -6.37 1.29
N PHE A 108 3.48 -5.37 1.81
CA PHE A 108 4.04 -4.28 0.99
C PHE A 108 5.08 -4.81 0.01
N ASN A 109 5.95 -5.74 0.44
CA ASN A 109 6.92 -6.42 -0.41
C ASN A 109 6.25 -7.17 -1.56
N THR A 110 5.17 -7.89 -1.26
CA THR A 110 4.41 -8.65 -2.26
C THR A 110 3.70 -7.73 -3.24
N ILE A 111 3.06 -6.65 -2.75
CA ILE A 111 2.41 -5.64 -3.61
C ILE A 111 3.44 -5.05 -4.59
N LEU A 112 4.61 -4.64 -4.11
CA LEU A 112 5.65 -4.06 -4.97
C LEU A 112 6.17 -5.04 -6.01
N HIS A 113 6.40 -6.29 -5.60
CA HIS A 113 6.80 -7.37 -6.49
C HIS A 113 5.77 -7.60 -7.60
N ASP A 114 4.49 -7.71 -7.24
CA ASP A 114 3.41 -8.01 -8.19
C ASP A 114 3.06 -6.80 -9.08
N LEU A 115 3.31 -5.57 -8.60
CA LEU A 115 3.29 -4.36 -9.43
C LEU A 115 4.47 -4.30 -10.42
N GLY A 116 5.44 -5.22 -10.31
CA GLY A 116 6.60 -5.34 -11.19
C GLY A 116 7.78 -4.45 -10.80
N VAL A 117 7.81 -3.89 -9.58
CA VAL A 117 8.94 -3.11 -9.09
C VAL A 117 10.06 -4.05 -8.67
N LYS A 118 11.25 -3.87 -9.25
CA LYS A 118 12.38 -4.79 -9.02
C LYS A 118 13.33 -4.29 -7.93
N ASP A 119 14.03 -5.26 -7.33
CA ASP A 119 15.17 -5.04 -6.42
C ASP A 119 14.90 -4.08 -5.25
N VAL A 120 13.68 -4.07 -4.72
CA VAL A 120 13.29 -3.28 -3.53
C VAL A 120 12.67 -4.12 -2.43
N LYS A 121 12.88 -3.71 -1.19
CA LYS A 121 12.18 -4.24 -0.04
C LYS A 121 11.70 -3.10 0.87
N VAL A 122 10.54 -3.32 1.45
CA VAL A 122 10.00 -2.59 2.58
C VAL A 122 10.42 -3.32 3.84
N GLN A 123 10.92 -2.57 4.81
CA GLN A 123 11.34 -3.07 6.11
C GLN A 123 10.83 -2.16 7.21
N GLU A 124 10.50 -2.76 8.34
CA GLU A 124 10.01 -2.02 9.51
C GLU A 124 11.16 -1.31 10.23
N LEU A 125 10.87 -0.10 10.72
CA LEU A 125 11.77 0.69 11.53
C LEU A 125 11.24 0.79 12.96
N PHE A 126 12.03 0.29 13.91
CA PHE A 126 11.72 0.39 15.34
C PHE A 126 12.23 1.69 15.97
N SER A 127 13.22 2.33 15.35
CA SER A 127 13.75 3.62 15.76
C SER A 127 14.15 4.45 14.54
N LEU A 128 14.06 5.77 14.68
CA LEU A 128 14.55 6.75 13.69
C LEU A 128 16.01 7.15 13.93
N ASP A 129 16.68 6.58 14.93
CA ASP A 129 18.08 6.89 15.24
C ASP A 129 18.99 6.70 14.02
N GLN A 130 20.01 7.56 13.92
CA GLN A 130 20.93 7.52 12.78
C GLN A 130 21.62 6.15 12.64
N SER A 131 21.98 5.53 13.77
CA SER A 131 22.60 4.20 13.78
C SER A 131 21.71 3.13 13.13
N TRP A 132 20.40 3.18 13.35
CA TRP A 132 19.45 2.25 12.74
C TRP A 132 19.30 2.53 11.24
N LEU A 133 19.11 3.79 10.87
CA LEU A 133 18.97 4.19 9.47
C LEU A 133 20.23 3.89 8.64
N ASP A 134 21.41 3.91 9.25
CA ASP A 134 22.69 3.57 8.61
C ASP A 134 22.84 2.07 8.33
N THR A 135 22.10 1.21 9.02
CA THR A 135 22.04 -0.23 8.71
C THR A 135 21.28 -0.52 7.41
N LEU A 136 20.40 0.40 6.99
CA LEU A 136 19.58 0.21 5.80
C LEU A 136 20.41 0.43 4.54
N LEU A 137 20.21 -0.45 3.55
CA LEU A 137 20.86 -0.31 2.26
C LEU A 137 20.42 1.00 1.58
N LYS A 138 21.38 1.79 1.12
CA LYS A 138 21.15 3.08 0.46
C LYS A 138 21.03 2.89 -1.06
N PRO A 139 20.28 3.76 -1.76
CA PRO A 139 19.51 4.90 -1.24
C PRO A 139 18.20 4.45 -0.56
N ILE A 140 17.82 5.13 0.53
CA ILE A 140 16.46 4.99 1.08
C ILE A 140 15.53 5.75 0.14
N TYR A 141 14.62 5.04 -0.54
CA TYR A 141 13.72 5.62 -1.55
C TYR A 141 12.58 6.43 -0.92
N GLY A 142 12.12 6.02 0.25
CA GLY A 142 11.08 6.73 1.00
C GLY A 142 10.80 6.07 2.34
N LEU A 143 10.10 6.81 3.21
CA LEU A 143 9.57 6.30 4.47
C LEU A 143 8.04 6.31 4.39
N ILE A 144 7.40 5.32 5.00
CA ILE A 144 5.94 5.25 5.15
C ILE A 144 5.64 5.33 6.64
N PHE A 145 4.82 6.30 7.03
CA PHE A 145 4.40 6.47 8.42
C PHE A 145 2.90 6.21 8.53
N LEU A 146 2.52 5.30 9.42
CA LEU A 146 1.15 4.97 9.78
C LEU A 146 0.86 5.54 11.16
N PHE A 147 -0.24 6.29 11.27
CA PHE A 147 -0.68 6.86 12.54
C PHE A 147 -2.20 6.89 12.61
N GLN A 148 -2.76 7.01 13.81
CA GLN A 148 -4.21 7.18 13.96
C GLN A 148 -4.61 8.56 13.46
N TYR A 149 -5.42 8.61 12.41
CA TYR A 149 -5.77 9.87 11.76
C TYR A 149 -6.57 10.77 12.72
N THR A 150 -6.08 11.96 12.98
CA THR A 150 -6.87 13.03 13.60
C THR A 150 -7.16 14.08 12.54
N PRO A 151 -8.43 14.48 12.35
CA PRO A 151 -8.76 15.58 11.45
C PRO A 151 -8.32 16.90 12.08
N GLU A 152 -7.02 17.16 12.05
CA GLU A 152 -6.47 18.47 12.33
C GLU A 152 -6.74 19.38 11.12
N VAL A 153 -7.04 20.64 11.41
CA VAL A 153 -7.42 21.66 10.43
C VAL A 153 -6.15 22.22 9.80
N ASP A 154 -5.35 21.37 9.17
CA ASP A 154 -4.07 21.76 8.56
C ASP A 154 -4.23 21.91 7.03
N GLU A 155 -5.32 22.55 6.62
CA GLU A 155 -5.67 22.80 5.21
C GLU A 155 -4.77 23.87 4.55
N GLY A 156 -3.77 24.40 5.26
CA GLY A 156 -2.96 25.55 4.84
C GLY A 156 -1.53 25.22 4.38
N GLU A 157 -1.02 24.02 4.65
CA GLU A 157 0.39 23.69 4.43
C GLU A 157 0.58 22.75 3.23
N GLY A 158 0.70 23.32 2.02
CA GLY A 158 0.98 22.56 0.80
C GLY A 158 1.35 23.43 -0.39
N GLU A 159 2.13 22.87 -1.32
CA GLU A 159 2.71 23.60 -2.45
C GLU A 159 1.91 23.37 -3.74
N ASP A 160 1.69 24.43 -4.52
CA ASP A 160 1.13 24.33 -5.88
C ASP A 160 2.21 23.99 -6.92
N GLU A 161 3.43 24.52 -6.73
CA GLU A 161 4.56 24.29 -7.62
C GLU A 161 5.39 23.10 -7.13
N THR A 162 5.24 21.98 -7.82
CA THR A 162 5.77 20.67 -7.38
C THR A 162 6.88 20.14 -8.29
N GLY A 163 7.26 20.88 -9.34
CA GLY A 163 8.35 20.50 -10.24
C GLY A 163 8.07 19.16 -10.91
N SER A 164 8.97 18.19 -10.74
CA SER A 164 8.83 16.84 -11.30
C SER A 164 8.14 15.83 -10.37
N LEU A 165 7.70 16.27 -9.18
CA LEU A 165 7.08 15.43 -8.17
C LEU A 165 5.79 14.77 -8.69
N TRP A 166 5.75 13.44 -8.57
CA TRP A 166 4.55 12.67 -8.82
C TRP A 166 3.80 12.44 -7.51
N PHE A 167 2.61 13.01 -7.39
CA PHE A 167 1.75 12.86 -6.21
C PHE A 167 0.31 12.57 -6.65
N ALA A 168 -0.35 11.65 -5.96
CA ALA A 168 -1.75 11.31 -6.16
C ALA A 168 -2.55 11.39 -4.86
N ASN A 169 -3.71 12.04 -4.93
CA ASN A 169 -4.66 12.08 -3.83
C ASN A 169 -5.41 10.77 -3.72
N GLN A 170 -5.64 10.30 -2.50
CA GLN A 170 -6.49 9.15 -2.26
C GLN A 170 -7.95 9.52 -2.52
N THR A 171 -8.56 8.87 -3.52
CA THR A 171 -9.98 9.12 -3.90
C THR A 171 -10.93 7.98 -3.54
N THR A 172 -10.40 6.91 -2.93
CA THR A 172 -11.16 5.76 -2.45
C THR A 172 -10.74 5.38 -1.04
N ASN A 173 -11.67 4.87 -0.24
CA ASN A 173 -11.37 4.38 1.10
C ASN A 173 -10.48 3.12 1.03
N ASN A 174 -9.81 2.81 2.13
CA ASN A 174 -9.02 1.59 2.34
C ASN A 174 -7.79 1.37 1.44
N ALA A 175 -7.54 2.24 0.45
CA ALA A 175 -6.41 2.09 -0.48
C ALA A 175 -5.10 2.75 -0.02
N CYS A 176 -5.07 3.37 1.16
CA CYS A 176 -3.96 4.20 1.66
C CYS A 176 -2.59 3.54 1.54
N ALA A 177 -2.46 2.24 1.81
CA ALA A 177 -1.20 1.50 1.66
C ALA A 177 -0.64 1.54 0.22
N THR A 178 -1.47 1.28 -0.79
CA THR A 178 -1.06 1.34 -2.20
C THR A 178 -0.77 2.76 -2.64
N PHE A 179 -1.55 3.74 -2.18
CA PHE A 179 -1.29 5.15 -2.48
C PHE A 179 0.06 5.61 -1.91
N ALA A 180 0.39 5.26 -0.66
CA ALA A 180 1.67 5.57 -0.05
C ALA A 180 2.84 4.92 -0.83
N LEU A 181 2.71 3.64 -1.20
CA LEU A 181 3.70 2.94 -2.02
C LEU A 181 3.92 3.63 -3.37
N LEU A 182 2.84 3.95 -4.10
CA LEU A 182 2.91 4.60 -5.41
C LEU A 182 3.51 6.01 -5.32
N ASN A 183 3.13 6.79 -4.31
CA ASN A 183 3.71 8.10 -4.02
C ASN A 183 5.23 8.02 -3.74
N ILE A 184 5.77 6.87 -3.33
CA ILE A 184 7.23 6.66 -3.23
C ILE A 184 7.82 6.18 -4.55
N VAL A 185 7.37 5.03 -5.09
CA VAL A 185 8.05 4.40 -6.23
C VAL A 185 7.97 5.23 -7.51
N MET A 186 6.93 6.05 -7.67
CA MET A 186 6.82 6.96 -8.81
C MET A 186 7.82 8.12 -8.72
N ASN A 187 8.42 8.38 -7.57
CA ASN A 187 9.43 9.43 -7.36
C ASN A 187 10.86 8.90 -7.20
N ALA A 188 11.02 7.58 -7.00
CA ALA A 188 12.32 6.96 -6.78
C ALA A 188 13.23 7.02 -8.04
N GLN A 189 14.39 7.65 -7.89
CA GLN A 189 15.39 7.75 -8.97
C GLN A 189 16.14 6.42 -9.16
N GLY A 190 16.35 6.01 -10.42
CA GLY A 190 17.08 4.80 -10.76
C GLY A 190 16.35 3.48 -10.46
N LEU A 191 15.10 3.55 -10.00
CA LEU A 191 14.28 2.38 -9.72
C LEU A 191 13.65 1.81 -11.00
N GLU A 192 13.75 0.49 -11.20
CA GLU A 192 13.14 -0.18 -12.34
C GLU A 192 11.67 -0.50 -12.04
N LEU A 193 10.77 0.31 -12.62
CA LEU A 193 9.32 0.07 -12.61
C LEU A 193 8.94 -1.00 -13.64
N GLY A 194 7.95 -1.85 -13.32
CA GLY A 194 7.34 -2.76 -14.29
C GLY A 194 6.65 -2.01 -15.44
N ASP A 195 6.45 -2.68 -16.57
CA ASP A 195 5.91 -2.06 -17.80
C ASP A 195 4.55 -1.36 -17.59
N GLN A 196 3.67 -1.96 -16.78
CA GLN A 196 2.36 -1.39 -16.48
C GLN A 196 2.47 -0.13 -15.61
N LEU A 197 3.31 -0.14 -14.57
CA LEU A 197 3.54 1.05 -13.73
C LEU A 197 4.23 2.17 -14.51
N ARG A 198 5.19 1.83 -15.38
CA ARG A 198 5.89 2.80 -16.22
C ARG A 198 4.93 3.47 -17.21
N SER A 199 4.08 2.67 -17.86
CA SER A 199 3.03 3.17 -18.76
C SER A 199 2.02 4.03 -18.03
N PHE A 200 1.62 3.62 -16.82
CA PHE A 200 0.71 4.39 -15.97
C PHE A 200 1.33 5.73 -15.54
N LYS A 201 2.60 5.74 -15.12
CA LYS A 201 3.32 6.96 -14.73
C LYS A 201 3.38 7.96 -15.89
N GLU A 202 3.70 7.49 -17.09
CA GLU A 202 3.76 8.32 -18.29
C GLU A 202 2.38 8.87 -18.67
N ALA A 203 1.34 8.03 -18.66
CA ALA A 203 -0.02 8.42 -18.99
C ALA A 203 -0.60 9.46 -18.01
N THR A 204 -0.14 9.45 -16.75
CA THR A 204 -0.68 10.29 -15.68
C THR A 204 0.18 11.50 -15.32
N LYS A 205 1.33 11.69 -15.99
CA LYS A 205 2.30 12.74 -15.65
C LYS A 205 1.72 14.15 -15.73
N ASP A 206 0.85 14.42 -16.70
CA ASP A 206 0.26 15.75 -16.94
C ASP A 206 -1.10 15.93 -16.24
N MET A 207 -1.57 14.90 -15.53
CA MET A 207 -2.83 14.97 -14.77
C MET A 207 -2.63 15.68 -13.44
N ASN A 208 -3.68 16.35 -12.96
CA ASN A 208 -3.70 16.84 -11.58
C ASN A 208 -3.76 15.67 -10.57
N THR A 209 -3.38 15.95 -9.33
CA THR A 209 -3.20 14.96 -8.26
C THR A 209 -4.49 14.17 -7.94
N VAL A 210 -5.65 14.81 -8.05
CA VAL A 210 -6.97 14.19 -7.85
C VAL A 210 -7.34 13.24 -8.99
N LEU A 211 -7.08 13.64 -10.24
CA LEU A 211 -7.29 12.79 -11.41
C LEU A 211 -6.36 11.58 -11.40
N ARG A 212 -5.08 11.76 -11.02
CA ARG A 212 -4.16 10.62 -10.79
C ARG A 212 -4.74 9.64 -9.78
N GLY A 213 -5.31 10.18 -8.69
CA GLY A 213 -5.99 9.40 -7.68
C GLY A 213 -7.19 8.61 -8.21
N HIS A 214 -8.01 9.23 -9.04
CA HIS A 214 -9.13 8.59 -9.71
C HIS A 214 -8.68 7.44 -10.63
N GLU A 215 -7.63 7.66 -11.42
CA GLU A 215 -7.05 6.64 -12.29
C GLU A 215 -6.51 5.44 -11.49
N ILE A 216 -5.90 5.66 -10.32
CA ILE A 216 -5.48 4.56 -9.42
C ILE A 216 -6.69 3.79 -8.91
N SER A 217 -7.74 4.49 -8.44
CA SER A 217 -8.94 3.85 -7.89
C SER A 217 -9.68 2.96 -8.90
N ASN A 218 -9.64 3.33 -10.19
CA ASN A 218 -10.23 2.57 -11.28
C ASN A 218 -9.28 1.52 -11.90
N ASN A 219 -8.01 1.50 -11.49
CA ASN A 219 -7.02 0.59 -12.05
C ASN A 219 -7.23 -0.83 -11.51
N LYS A 220 -7.89 -1.68 -12.31
CA LYS A 220 -8.17 -3.09 -11.97
C LYS A 220 -6.91 -3.87 -11.61
N PHE A 221 -5.79 -3.63 -12.29
CA PHE A 221 -4.52 -4.30 -12.02
C PHE A 221 -3.99 -3.97 -10.61
N MET A 222 -3.90 -2.68 -10.26
CA MET A 222 -3.46 -2.25 -8.93
C MET A 222 -4.40 -2.73 -7.82
N ARG A 223 -5.72 -2.62 -8.04
CA ARG A 223 -6.75 -3.06 -7.08
C ARG A 223 -6.69 -4.57 -6.84
N SER A 224 -6.52 -5.36 -7.90
CA SER A 224 -6.43 -6.83 -7.78
C SER A 224 -5.19 -7.25 -7.00
N ILE A 225 -4.06 -6.57 -7.19
CA ILE A 225 -2.82 -6.83 -6.42
C ILE A 225 -3.01 -6.46 -4.96
N HIS A 226 -3.57 -5.28 -4.69
CA HIS A 226 -3.86 -4.82 -3.33
C HIS A 226 -4.79 -5.81 -2.60
N ASN A 227 -5.84 -6.28 -3.26
CA ASN A 227 -6.79 -7.23 -2.68
C ASN A 227 -6.32 -8.70 -2.74
N SER A 228 -5.13 -9.00 -3.28
CA SER A 228 -4.72 -10.38 -3.61
C SER A 228 -4.55 -11.32 -2.40
N PHE A 229 -4.49 -10.76 -1.19
CA PHE A 229 -4.35 -11.49 0.08
C PHE A 229 -5.55 -11.35 1.02
N THR A 230 -6.66 -10.82 0.50
CA THR A 230 -7.91 -10.65 1.23
C THR A 230 -8.72 -11.95 1.27
N ARG A 231 -9.59 -12.03 2.27
CA ARG A 231 -10.53 -13.13 2.48
C ARG A 231 -11.94 -12.68 2.12
N ARG A 232 -12.86 -13.63 1.99
CA ARG A 232 -14.28 -13.31 1.72
C ARG A 232 -14.85 -12.34 2.76
N MET A 233 -14.53 -12.58 4.03
CA MET A 233 -14.99 -11.73 5.14
C MET A 233 -14.48 -10.30 5.01
N ASP A 234 -13.27 -10.09 4.49
CA ASP A 234 -12.70 -8.76 4.32
C ASP A 234 -13.52 -7.93 3.32
N HIS A 235 -13.89 -8.54 2.18
CA HIS A 235 -14.78 -7.90 1.19
C HIS A 235 -16.15 -7.58 1.80
N LEU A 236 -16.76 -8.55 2.49
CA LEU A 236 -18.08 -8.38 3.11
C LEU A 236 -18.08 -7.28 4.17
N ASN A 237 -17.02 -7.19 4.97
CA ASN A 237 -16.88 -6.12 5.96
C ASN A 237 -16.72 -4.76 5.31
N ALA A 238 -15.92 -4.65 4.24
CA ALA A 238 -15.77 -3.40 3.48
C ALA A 238 -17.12 -2.95 2.87
N ASP A 239 -17.86 -3.88 2.26
CA ASP A 239 -19.19 -3.61 1.70
C ASP A 239 -20.20 -3.20 2.79
N LEU A 240 -20.20 -3.87 3.93
CA LEU A 240 -21.05 -3.54 5.08
C LEU A 240 -20.74 -2.15 5.65
N CYS A 241 -19.46 -1.81 5.80
CA CYS A 241 -19.03 -0.48 6.23
C CYS A 241 -19.51 0.60 5.25
N LEU A 242 -19.41 0.35 3.95
CA LEU A 242 -19.90 1.26 2.92
C LEU A 242 -21.42 1.42 2.98
N GLU A 243 -22.17 0.32 3.13
CA GLU A 243 -23.63 0.34 3.27
C GLU A 243 -24.08 1.16 4.50
N ASN A 244 -23.40 0.96 5.63
CA ASN A 244 -23.65 1.71 6.86
C ASN A 244 -23.40 3.22 6.66
N ALA A 245 -22.27 3.59 6.04
CA ALA A 245 -21.96 4.99 5.74
C ALA A 245 -22.99 5.65 4.82
N VAL A 246 -23.47 4.94 3.79
CA VAL A 246 -24.54 5.41 2.89
C VAL A 246 -25.87 5.55 3.64
N SER A 247 -26.18 4.62 4.54
CA SER A 247 -27.40 4.67 5.35
C SER A 247 -27.40 5.85 6.33
N ASP A 248 -26.26 6.13 6.94
CA ASP A 248 -26.08 7.26 7.85
C ASP A 248 -26.16 8.62 7.16
N THR A 249 -25.60 8.75 5.96
CA THR A 249 -25.71 9.99 5.18
C THR A 249 -27.17 10.25 4.76
N LYS A 250 -27.91 9.21 4.36
CA LYS A 250 -29.35 9.29 4.07
C LYS A 250 -30.15 9.71 5.30
N SER A 251 -29.87 9.14 6.46
CA SER A 251 -30.58 9.47 7.71
C SER A 251 -30.31 10.91 8.17
N LYS A 252 -29.08 11.41 8.00
CA LYS A 252 -28.70 12.81 8.26
C LYS A 252 -29.40 13.77 7.29
N LYS A 253 -29.51 13.44 6.00
CA LYS A 253 -30.20 14.25 4.98
C LYS A 253 -31.73 14.28 5.16
N ALA A 254 -32.32 13.20 5.69
CA ALA A 254 -33.75 13.17 6.05
C ALA A 254 -34.07 14.07 7.27
N LYS A 255 -33.14 14.17 8.23
CA LYS A 255 -33.29 15.04 9.42
C LYS A 255 -33.13 16.54 9.11
N THR A 256 -32.40 16.92 8.06
CA THR A 256 -32.26 18.33 7.65
C THR A 256 -33.46 18.88 6.87
N GLY A 257 -34.36 18.02 6.38
CA GLY A 257 -35.63 18.41 5.75
C GLY A 257 -36.73 18.82 6.73
N SER A 258 -36.53 18.62 8.04
CA SER A 258 -37.52 18.92 9.07
C SER A 258 -36.87 19.52 10.32
N ARG A 259 -36.43 20.80 10.26
CA ARG A 259 -36.49 21.74 11.38
C ARG A 259 -36.07 23.16 11.01
N ASN A 260 -37.05 24.07 11.05
CA ASN A 260 -36.84 25.46 11.40
C ASN A 260 -36.41 25.55 12.88
N THR A 261 -35.51 26.50 13.19
CA THR A 261 -35.14 27.01 14.52
C THR A 261 -34.33 26.11 15.49
N LYS A 262 -33.03 26.39 15.58
CA LYS A 262 -32.25 26.79 16.79
C LYS A 262 -30.80 26.33 16.64
N LYS A 263 -29.91 27.30 16.40
CA LYS A 263 -28.46 27.16 16.30
C LYS A 263 -27.92 26.96 17.73
N ALA A 264 -27.82 25.72 18.18
CA ALA A 264 -27.01 25.37 19.34
C ALA A 264 -25.64 24.93 18.84
N SER A 265 -24.59 25.65 19.26
CA SER A 265 -23.19 25.31 19.03
C SER A 265 -22.89 23.96 19.69
N ARG A 266 -23.05 22.89 18.94
CA ARG A 266 -22.65 21.55 19.38
C ARG A 266 -21.14 21.48 19.20
N LYS A 267 -20.42 21.59 20.32
CA LYS A 267 -18.99 21.27 20.44
C LYS A 267 -18.79 19.92 19.72
N LYS A 268 -18.04 19.93 18.62
CA LYS A 268 -17.69 18.73 17.85
C LYS A 268 -17.00 17.80 18.85
N ARG A 269 -17.67 16.73 19.27
CA ARG A 269 -16.97 15.64 19.96
C ARG A 269 -15.94 15.16 18.94
N VAL A 270 -14.69 15.06 19.37
CA VAL A 270 -13.70 14.26 18.63
C VAL A 270 -14.30 12.86 18.62
N ASP A 271 -14.67 12.38 17.43
CA ASP A 271 -14.98 10.96 17.27
C ASP A 271 -13.66 10.24 17.46
N ASP A 272 -13.58 9.34 18.45
CA ASP A 272 -12.49 8.37 18.62
C ASP A 272 -12.48 7.30 17.49
N ASP A 273 -13.17 7.57 16.37
CA ASP A 273 -13.59 6.60 15.35
C ASP A 273 -12.81 6.78 14.02
N TYR A 274 -11.74 7.56 14.02
CA TYR A 274 -10.87 7.66 12.85
C TYR A 274 -9.85 6.52 12.85
N GLY A 275 -9.84 5.76 11.75
CA GLY A 275 -8.89 4.67 11.52
C GLY A 275 -7.46 5.16 11.32
N PHE A 276 -6.57 4.21 11.06
CA PHE A 276 -5.17 4.50 10.78
C PHE A 276 -4.99 4.98 9.34
N HIS A 277 -4.01 5.88 9.13
CA HIS A 277 -3.72 6.46 7.82
C HIS A 277 -2.23 6.44 7.49
N PHE A 278 -1.91 6.09 6.24
CA PHE A 278 -0.55 6.06 5.73
C PHE A 278 -0.20 7.37 5.02
N ILE A 279 0.98 7.89 5.34
CA ILE A 279 1.62 8.96 4.57
C ILE A 279 3.02 8.53 4.13
N ALA A 280 3.54 9.18 3.09
CA ALA A 280 4.87 8.91 2.57
C ALA A 280 5.80 10.12 2.69
N TYR A 281 7.08 9.87 2.96
CA TYR A 281 8.16 10.86 2.91
C TYR A 281 9.15 10.49 1.80
N VAL A 282 9.47 11.45 0.91
CA VAL A 282 10.34 11.20 -0.25
C VAL A 282 11.32 12.34 -0.54
N PRO A 283 12.55 12.03 -1.02
CA PRO A 283 13.47 13.02 -1.55
C PRO A 283 13.24 13.24 -3.06
N VAL A 284 12.87 14.45 -3.47
CA VAL A 284 12.66 14.81 -4.89
C VAL A 284 13.16 16.23 -5.17
N ASP A 285 13.89 16.39 -6.27
CA ASP A 285 14.40 17.69 -6.76
C ASP A 285 15.18 18.50 -5.71
N GLY A 286 15.93 17.82 -4.84
CA GLY A 286 16.72 18.46 -3.78
C GLY A 286 15.89 18.89 -2.56
N TYR A 287 14.66 18.43 -2.43
CA TYR A 287 13.78 18.69 -1.28
C TYR A 287 13.23 17.38 -0.71
N VAL A 288 12.82 17.43 0.56
CA VAL A 288 12.06 16.36 1.21
C VAL A 288 10.60 16.77 1.25
N TRP A 289 9.75 15.84 0.82
CA TRP A 289 8.31 16.03 0.69
C TRP A 289 7.57 15.04 1.58
N GLU A 290 6.50 15.52 2.20
CA GLU A 290 5.44 14.71 2.78
C GLU A 290 4.29 14.60 1.78
N LEU A 291 3.91 13.37 1.49
CA LEU A 291 2.86 13.00 0.55
C LEU A 291 1.75 12.28 1.30
N ASP A 292 0.76 13.08 1.71
CA ASP A 292 -0.46 12.59 2.37
C ASP A 292 -1.60 12.57 1.34
N GLY A 293 -2.10 11.37 1.01
CA GLY A 293 -3.18 11.21 0.03
C GLY A 293 -4.49 11.93 0.39
N LEU A 294 -4.74 12.21 1.67
CA LEU A 294 -5.94 12.91 2.14
C LEU A 294 -5.77 14.44 2.14
N ARG A 295 -4.53 14.96 2.06
CA ARG A 295 -4.27 16.41 1.93
C ARG A 295 -4.44 16.86 0.49
N SER A 296 -4.95 18.07 0.27
CA SER A 296 -5.20 18.60 -1.08
C SER A 296 -3.93 18.77 -1.93
N LYS A 297 -2.77 18.99 -1.29
CA LYS A 297 -1.48 19.28 -1.91
C LYS A 297 -0.35 18.56 -1.18
N PRO A 298 0.76 18.24 -1.85
CA PRO A 298 1.95 17.72 -1.19
C PRO A 298 2.60 18.82 -0.34
N HIS A 299 3.24 18.42 0.75
CA HIS A 299 3.85 19.35 1.69
C HIS A 299 5.37 19.27 1.60
N ARG A 300 6.04 20.42 1.38
CA ARG A 300 7.49 20.49 1.31
C ARG A 300 8.06 20.75 2.70
N ILE A 301 8.82 19.79 3.22
CA ILE A 301 9.35 19.82 4.58
C ILE A 301 10.64 20.63 4.67
N GLY A 302 11.55 20.45 3.72
CA GLY A 302 12.87 21.05 3.79
C GLY A 302 13.74 20.79 2.58
N ARG A 303 14.81 21.59 2.43
CA ARG A 303 15.80 21.44 1.35
C ARG A 303 16.91 20.50 1.79
N ILE A 304 17.30 19.58 0.91
CA ILE A 304 18.46 18.70 1.09
C ILE A 304 19.71 19.54 0.84
N GLY A 305 20.52 19.76 1.88
CA GLY A 305 21.73 20.56 1.77
C GLY A 305 22.83 19.88 0.94
N ASP A 306 23.72 20.66 0.33
CA ASP A 306 24.84 20.13 -0.48
C ASP A 306 25.82 19.25 0.32
N HIS A 307 25.86 19.43 1.65
CA HIS A 307 26.64 18.63 2.59
C HIS A 307 25.84 17.54 3.32
N GLU A 308 24.53 17.47 3.08
CA GLU A 308 23.64 16.54 3.76
C GLU A 308 23.59 15.22 2.99
N THR A 309 24.20 14.19 3.57
CA THR A 309 24.31 12.87 2.92
C THR A 309 23.04 12.03 3.04
N CYS A 310 22.13 12.38 3.96
CA CYS A 310 20.95 11.57 4.26
C CYS A 310 19.71 12.44 4.51
N TRP A 311 18.83 12.50 3.50
CA TRP A 311 17.58 13.27 3.53
C TRP A 311 16.64 12.91 4.71
N THR A 312 16.78 11.71 5.28
CA THR A 312 15.98 11.26 6.43
C THR A 312 16.18 12.12 7.68
N ASN A 313 17.29 12.86 7.78
CA ASN A 313 17.52 13.81 8.88
C ASN A 313 16.55 15.00 8.85
N ILE A 314 16.03 15.34 7.68
CA ILE A 314 15.01 16.38 7.51
C ILE A 314 13.61 15.82 7.86
N ALA A 315 13.34 14.57 7.49
CA ALA A 315 12.05 13.92 7.77
C ALA A 315 11.88 13.54 9.25
N ARG A 316 12.96 13.10 9.92
CA ARG A 316 12.93 12.59 11.29
C ARG A 316 12.24 13.54 12.29
N PRO A 317 12.59 14.84 12.39
CA PRO A 317 11.96 15.74 13.36
C PRO A 317 10.45 15.92 13.12
N GLN A 318 9.98 15.81 11.88
CA GLN A 318 8.55 15.87 11.57
C GLN A 318 7.81 14.62 12.06
N ILE A 319 8.40 13.44 11.83
CA ILE A 319 7.81 12.17 12.28
C ILE A 319 7.82 12.10 13.81
N GLU A 320 8.94 12.45 14.45
CA GLU A 320 9.05 12.51 15.92
C GLU A 320 8.09 13.54 16.51
N GLY A 321 7.96 14.71 15.87
CA GLY A 321 6.99 15.73 16.26
C GLY A 321 5.55 15.22 16.27
N ARG A 322 5.17 14.43 15.25
CA ARG A 322 3.84 13.76 15.22
C ARG A 322 3.71 12.70 16.29
N ILE A 323 4.72 11.86 16.51
CA ILE A 323 4.69 10.83 17.56
C ILE A 323 4.48 11.49 18.94
N LEU A 324 5.12 12.63 19.21
CA LEU A 324 5.00 13.37 20.47
C LEU A 324 3.62 14.04 20.69
N GLN A 325 2.82 14.22 19.64
CA GLN A 325 1.46 14.77 19.77
C GLN A 325 0.47 13.75 20.36
N TYR A 326 0.80 12.46 20.30
CA TYR A 326 0.00 11.40 20.89
C TYR A 326 0.34 11.24 22.38
N GLU A 327 -0.65 10.85 23.19
CA GLU A 327 -0.43 10.61 24.62
C GLU A 327 0.61 9.49 24.81
N GLU A 328 1.41 9.53 25.89
CA GLU A 328 2.46 8.53 26.20
C GLU A 328 1.96 7.06 26.20
N SER A 329 0.64 6.85 26.25
CA SER A 329 -0.04 5.56 26.21
C SER A 329 -0.42 5.07 24.81
N GLN A 330 -0.41 5.94 23.79
CA GLN A 330 -0.79 5.62 22.40
C GLN A 330 0.45 5.27 21.56
N ILE A 331 0.87 4.02 21.64
CA ILE A 331 2.00 3.45 20.86
C ILE A 331 1.52 2.96 19.47
N ALA A 332 0.33 3.38 19.03
CA ALA A 332 -0.29 2.86 17.82
C ALA A 332 0.20 3.62 16.57
N PHE A 333 1.46 3.40 16.21
CA PHE A 333 2.02 3.84 14.94
C PHE A 333 2.89 2.75 14.33
N ASN A 334 3.15 2.85 13.03
CA ASN A 334 4.08 1.98 12.34
C ASN A 334 4.95 2.83 11.40
N LEU A 335 6.22 2.47 11.28
CA LEU A 335 7.15 3.15 10.39
C LEU A 335 7.86 2.12 9.52
N LEU A 336 7.78 2.32 8.21
CA LEU A 336 8.41 1.46 7.23
C LEU A 336 9.39 2.26 6.36
N ALA A 337 10.43 1.60 5.86
CA ALA A 337 11.37 2.17 4.89
C ALA A 337 11.39 1.35 3.62
N LEU A 338 11.31 2.01 2.47
CA LEU A 338 11.56 1.41 1.16
C LEU A 338 13.04 1.55 0.81
N CYS A 339 13.73 0.43 0.65
CA CYS A 339 15.17 0.37 0.36
C CYS A 339 15.46 -0.67 -0.73
N PRO A 340 16.67 -0.68 -1.32
CA PRO A 340 17.06 -1.72 -2.25
C PRO A 340 17.15 -3.07 -1.53
N ARG A 341 16.83 -4.14 -2.25
CA ARG A 341 17.00 -5.51 -1.77
C ARG A 341 18.45 -5.94 -1.99
N PRO A 342 19.16 -6.47 -0.97
CA PRO A 342 20.60 -6.72 -1.07
C PRO A 342 20.97 -8.03 -1.80
N VAL A 343 20.01 -8.81 -2.30
CA VAL A 343 20.25 -10.11 -2.98
C VAL A 343 21.32 -9.99 -4.08
N THR A 344 21.20 -9.00 -4.96
CA THR A 344 22.17 -8.78 -6.05
C THR A 344 23.53 -8.32 -5.52
N LEU A 345 23.55 -7.53 -4.44
CA LEU A 345 24.77 -7.11 -3.77
C LEU A 345 25.51 -8.32 -3.18
N HIS A 346 24.81 -9.19 -2.44
CA HIS A 346 25.40 -10.39 -1.85
C HIS A 346 25.91 -11.36 -2.93
N ARG A 347 25.17 -11.55 -4.02
CA ARG A 347 25.67 -12.32 -5.19
C ARG A 347 26.98 -11.76 -5.72
N ARG A 348 27.08 -10.43 -5.87
CA ARG A 348 28.30 -9.78 -6.31
C ARG A 348 29.45 -9.99 -5.32
N SER A 349 29.20 -9.87 -4.03
CA SER A 349 30.19 -10.13 -2.98
C SER A 349 30.68 -11.58 -2.99
N ILE A 350 29.79 -12.56 -3.23
CA ILE A 350 30.16 -13.97 -3.40
C ILE A 350 31.09 -14.13 -4.61
N ILE A 351 30.73 -13.55 -5.76
CA ILE A 351 31.55 -13.60 -6.98
C ILE A 351 32.92 -12.97 -6.73
N GLU A 352 32.97 -11.77 -6.17
CA GLU A 352 34.21 -11.03 -5.90
C GLU A 352 35.14 -11.80 -4.96
N ALA A 353 34.62 -12.30 -3.83
CA ALA A 353 35.42 -13.06 -2.87
C ALA A 353 35.93 -14.38 -3.45
N ALA A 354 35.07 -15.14 -4.15
CA ALA A 354 35.48 -16.40 -4.78
C ALA A 354 36.49 -16.19 -5.91
N ALA A 355 36.31 -15.17 -6.74
CA ALA A 355 37.26 -14.82 -7.79
C ALA A 355 38.60 -14.33 -7.22
N ALA A 356 38.60 -13.59 -6.11
CA ALA A 356 39.81 -13.18 -5.40
C ALA A 356 40.58 -14.39 -4.84
N ILE A 357 39.88 -15.37 -4.27
CA ILE A 357 40.46 -16.64 -3.84
C ILE A 357 41.10 -17.37 -5.02
N ALA A 358 40.38 -17.49 -6.15
CA ALA A 358 40.89 -18.17 -7.34
C ALA A 358 42.15 -17.48 -7.89
N LEU A 359 42.16 -16.14 -7.95
CA LEU A 359 43.30 -15.36 -8.41
C LEU A 359 44.52 -15.53 -7.50
N LEU A 360 44.33 -15.51 -6.18
CA LEU A 360 45.42 -15.71 -5.22
C LEU A 360 45.99 -17.13 -5.32
N LYS A 361 45.13 -18.15 -5.47
CA LYS A 361 45.56 -19.54 -5.71
C LYS A 361 46.38 -19.67 -6.98
N GLU A 362 46.01 -18.97 -8.04
CA GLU A 362 46.75 -18.99 -9.30
C GLU A 362 48.15 -18.36 -9.16
N HIS A 363 48.29 -17.24 -8.42
CA HIS A 363 49.58 -16.62 -8.14
C HIS A 363 50.48 -17.52 -7.28
N MET A 364 49.90 -18.22 -6.31
CA MET A 364 50.62 -19.05 -5.35
C MET A 364 50.74 -20.52 -5.77
N LYS A 365 50.38 -20.88 -7.01
CA LYS A 365 50.32 -22.29 -7.47
C LYS A 365 51.65 -23.06 -7.37
N HIS A 366 52.77 -22.35 -7.34
CA HIS A 366 54.11 -22.93 -7.23
C HIS A 366 54.66 -22.92 -5.79
N ASP A 367 53.95 -22.29 -4.84
CA ASP A 367 54.32 -22.28 -3.43
C ASP A 367 53.74 -23.52 -2.72
N SER A 368 54.63 -24.42 -2.30
CA SER A 368 54.25 -25.68 -1.67
C SER A 368 53.71 -25.49 -0.24
N LYS A 369 54.16 -24.48 0.51
CA LYS A 369 53.68 -24.19 1.87
C LYS A 369 52.23 -23.74 1.81
N PHE A 370 51.93 -22.76 0.97
CA PHE A 370 50.59 -22.23 0.74
C PHE A 370 49.64 -23.32 0.22
N THR A 371 50.04 -24.04 -0.84
CA THR A 371 49.20 -25.06 -1.46
C THR A 371 48.84 -26.18 -0.48
N ASN A 372 49.79 -26.61 0.37
CA ASN A 372 49.54 -27.60 1.42
C ASN A 372 48.57 -27.11 2.50
N LEU A 373 48.61 -25.83 2.86
CA LEU A 373 47.68 -25.24 3.83
C LEU A 373 46.27 -25.13 3.25
N VAL A 374 46.15 -24.66 2.00
CA VAL A 374 44.87 -24.55 1.29
C VAL A 374 44.21 -25.91 1.11
N ASN A 375 44.95 -26.94 0.69
CA ASN A 375 44.41 -28.28 0.45
C ASN A 375 43.92 -28.99 1.73
N LYS A 376 44.34 -28.53 2.91
CA LYS A 376 43.82 -29.03 4.19
C LYS A 376 42.46 -28.44 4.54
N GLN A 377 42.05 -27.36 3.88
CA GLN A 377 40.75 -26.74 4.11
C GLN A 377 39.73 -27.17 3.04
N PRO A 378 38.52 -27.57 3.44
CA PRO A 378 37.46 -27.83 2.46
C PRO A 378 37.10 -26.54 1.71
N PRO A 379 36.83 -26.62 0.39
CA PRO A 379 36.35 -25.45 -0.36
C PRO A 379 35.00 -24.99 0.20
N VAL A 380 34.86 -23.68 0.39
CA VAL A 380 33.58 -23.08 0.85
C VAL A 380 32.51 -23.13 -0.24
N LEU A 381 32.93 -22.93 -1.49
CA LEU A 381 32.08 -22.96 -2.67
C LEU A 381 32.89 -23.54 -3.84
N ASP A 382 32.33 -24.52 -4.54
CA ASP A 382 32.91 -25.02 -5.79
C ASP A 382 32.36 -24.23 -6.99
N VAL A 383 33.18 -23.31 -7.51
CA VAL A 383 32.83 -22.45 -8.65
C VAL A 383 32.73 -23.19 -9.98
N ALA A 384 33.16 -24.46 -10.06
CA ALA A 384 32.99 -25.29 -11.23
C ALA A 384 31.71 -26.14 -11.17
N ASN A 385 31.16 -26.36 -9.97
CA ASN A 385 29.96 -27.16 -9.75
C ASN A 385 28.69 -26.32 -9.95
N ALA A 386 27.96 -26.57 -11.03
CA ALA A 386 26.71 -25.86 -11.33
C ALA A 386 25.62 -26.06 -10.26
N ALA A 387 25.60 -27.19 -9.56
CA ALA A 387 24.60 -27.45 -8.51
C ALA A 387 24.82 -26.54 -7.29
N ASP A 388 26.08 -26.34 -6.89
CA ASP A 388 26.43 -25.47 -5.76
C ASP A 388 26.16 -23.99 -6.10
N LEU A 389 26.33 -23.61 -7.36
CA LEU A 389 26.07 -22.25 -7.83
C LEU A 389 24.57 -21.95 -8.06
N ALA A 390 23.75 -22.98 -8.31
CA ALA A 390 22.32 -22.82 -8.56
C ALA A 390 21.59 -22.21 -7.36
N GLU A 391 22.02 -22.51 -6.13
CA GLU A 391 21.49 -21.90 -4.89
C GLU A 391 21.57 -20.36 -4.94
N PHE A 392 22.65 -19.84 -5.50
CA PHE A 392 22.92 -18.41 -5.58
C PHE A 392 22.43 -17.77 -6.88
N ASN A 393 21.79 -18.55 -7.77
CA ASN A 393 21.48 -18.16 -9.14
C ASN A 393 22.73 -17.64 -9.89
N LEU A 394 23.86 -18.33 -9.69
CA LEU A 394 25.14 -18.02 -10.32
C LEU A 394 25.51 -19.08 -11.35
N ARG A 395 26.40 -18.73 -12.27
CA ARG A 395 26.97 -19.62 -13.29
C ARG A 395 28.50 -19.55 -13.24
N PRO A 396 29.21 -20.60 -13.66
CA PRO A 396 30.68 -20.58 -13.73
C PRO A 396 31.23 -19.39 -14.55
N SER A 397 30.52 -18.95 -15.58
CA SER A 397 30.88 -17.79 -16.40
C SER A 397 30.92 -16.47 -15.62
N ASP A 398 30.12 -16.35 -14.54
CA ASP A 398 30.03 -15.10 -13.78
C ASP A 398 31.35 -14.83 -13.01
N PHE A 399 32.08 -15.89 -12.65
CA PHE A 399 33.41 -15.80 -12.03
C PHE A 399 34.53 -15.52 -13.04
N GLN A 400 34.43 -16.09 -14.25
CA GLN A 400 35.40 -15.83 -15.33
C GLN A 400 35.36 -14.37 -15.78
N ASN A 401 34.17 -13.79 -15.79
CA ASN A 401 33.95 -12.39 -16.17
C ASN A 401 34.11 -11.42 -14.99
N ALA A 402 34.39 -11.91 -13.77
CA ALA A 402 34.50 -11.08 -12.59
C ALA A 402 35.72 -10.14 -12.71
N LYS A 403 35.44 -8.84 -12.79
CA LYS A 403 36.48 -7.80 -12.76
C LYS A 403 36.74 -7.41 -11.32
N LEU A 404 37.81 -7.96 -10.74
CA LEU A 404 38.29 -7.52 -9.42
C LEU A 404 38.83 -6.09 -9.52
N GLY A 405 38.55 -5.23 -8.53
CA GLY A 405 39.06 -3.86 -8.51
C GLY A 405 40.59 -3.80 -8.45
N GLU A 406 41.19 -2.75 -9.03
CA GLU A 406 42.66 -2.58 -9.11
C GLU A 406 43.34 -2.64 -7.74
N THR A 407 42.73 -2.03 -6.71
CA THR A 407 43.22 -2.07 -5.33
C THR A 407 43.32 -3.50 -4.80
N LEU A 408 42.33 -4.34 -5.10
CA LEU A 408 42.29 -5.73 -4.65
C LEU A 408 43.33 -6.57 -5.41
N GLN A 409 43.45 -6.38 -6.72
CA GLN A 409 44.48 -7.04 -7.53
C GLN A 409 45.89 -6.68 -7.05
N THR A 410 46.14 -5.42 -6.71
CA THR A 410 47.41 -4.95 -6.15
C THR A 410 47.68 -5.59 -4.79
N ARG A 411 46.66 -5.70 -3.93
CA ARG A 411 46.76 -6.35 -2.61
C ARG A 411 47.11 -7.84 -2.74
N ILE A 412 46.49 -8.53 -3.69
CA ILE A 412 46.78 -9.94 -4.01
C ILE A 412 48.22 -10.09 -4.50
N SER A 413 48.64 -9.26 -5.45
CA SER A 413 49.99 -9.31 -6.03
C SER A 413 51.08 -9.06 -4.98
N ARG A 414 50.85 -8.12 -4.06
CA ARG A 414 51.75 -7.85 -2.94
C ARG A 414 51.84 -9.05 -1.99
N ALA A 415 50.70 -9.56 -1.53
CA ALA A 415 50.66 -10.68 -0.61
C ALA A 415 51.24 -11.96 -1.22
N ALA A 416 51.14 -12.15 -2.54
CA ALA A 416 51.71 -13.30 -3.24
C ALA A 416 53.25 -13.35 -3.24
N SER A 417 53.93 -12.33 -2.69
CA SER A 417 55.39 -12.33 -2.52
C SER A 417 55.86 -13.08 -1.28
N ASP A 418 54.96 -13.36 -0.32
CA ASP A 418 55.28 -14.03 0.93
C ASP A 418 54.18 -15.05 1.30
N SER A 419 54.59 -16.27 1.65
CA SER A 419 53.62 -17.36 1.89
C SER A 419 52.72 -17.12 3.11
N ASP A 420 53.20 -16.42 4.14
CA ASP A 420 52.44 -16.15 5.38
C ASP A 420 51.47 -14.98 5.16
N GLU A 421 51.88 -13.94 4.43
CA GLU A 421 50.98 -12.86 3.99
C GLU A 421 49.87 -13.39 3.05
N ALA A 422 50.23 -14.25 2.08
CA ALA A 422 49.27 -14.88 1.18
C ALA A 422 48.28 -15.78 1.95
N TRP A 423 48.76 -16.53 2.94
CA TRP A 423 47.89 -17.36 3.78
C TRP A 423 46.90 -16.51 4.59
N GLY A 424 47.37 -15.46 5.27
CA GLY A 424 46.48 -14.55 6.02
C GLY A 424 45.43 -13.88 5.12
N LEU A 425 45.82 -13.49 3.90
CA LEU A 425 44.88 -12.93 2.92
C LEU A 425 43.87 -13.97 2.41
N TYR A 426 44.30 -15.22 2.20
CA TYR A 426 43.41 -16.32 1.85
C TYR A 426 42.37 -16.58 2.95
N GLU A 427 42.79 -16.64 4.22
CA GLU A 427 41.87 -16.82 5.34
C GLU A 427 40.85 -15.68 5.42
N GLN A 428 41.28 -14.44 5.19
CA GLN A 428 40.38 -13.30 5.12
C GLN A 428 39.34 -13.46 4.00
N PHE A 429 39.74 -13.78 2.77
CA PHE A 429 38.77 -13.98 1.69
C PHE A 429 37.83 -15.16 1.91
N VAL A 430 38.30 -16.22 2.56
CA VAL A 430 37.46 -17.36 2.97
C VAL A 430 36.40 -16.92 3.96
N VAL A 431 36.75 -16.06 4.93
CA VAL A 431 35.78 -15.46 5.86
C VAL A 431 34.80 -14.55 5.11
N ASP A 432 35.29 -13.66 4.25
CA ASP A 432 34.46 -12.76 3.45
C ASP A 432 33.45 -13.53 2.59
N LEU A 433 33.88 -14.63 1.95
CA LEU A 433 33.00 -15.50 1.16
C LEU A 433 31.94 -16.18 2.04
N LYS A 434 32.31 -16.70 3.22
CA LYS A 434 31.35 -17.32 4.16
C LYS A 434 30.32 -16.31 4.65
N VAL A 435 30.75 -15.08 4.97
CA VAL A 435 29.85 -13.99 5.37
C VAL A 435 28.89 -13.65 4.23
N ALA A 436 29.40 -13.44 3.02
CA ALA A 436 28.56 -13.13 1.86
C ALA A 436 27.52 -14.22 1.54
N ILE A 437 27.90 -15.50 1.66
CA ILE A 437 26.99 -16.65 1.53
C ILE A 437 25.93 -16.64 2.66
N GLY A 438 26.36 -16.39 3.90
CA GLY A 438 25.46 -16.31 5.05
C GLY A 438 24.41 -15.21 4.90
N GLU A 439 24.83 -14.00 4.51
CA GLU A 439 23.94 -12.86 4.27
C GLU A 439 22.97 -13.12 3.11
N TYR A 440 23.44 -13.70 2.00
CA TYR A 440 22.56 -14.11 0.90
C TYR A 440 21.48 -15.08 1.38
N ARG A 441 21.87 -16.14 2.12
CA ARG A 441 20.95 -17.14 2.65
C ARG A 441 19.94 -16.54 3.61
N ALA A 442 20.38 -15.61 4.48
CA ALA A 442 19.50 -14.91 5.40
C ALA A 442 18.43 -14.08 4.66
N GLU A 443 18.81 -13.38 3.59
CA GLU A 443 17.87 -12.61 2.78
C GLU A 443 16.89 -13.52 2.01
N ILE A 444 17.36 -14.63 1.43
CA ILE A 444 16.46 -15.62 0.79
C ILE A 444 15.51 -16.26 1.80
N TYR A 445 15.98 -16.56 3.01
CA TYR A 445 15.12 -17.05 4.08
C TYR A 445 14.05 -16.02 4.47
N SER A 446 14.42 -14.74 4.59
CA SER A 446 13.46 -13.66 4.84
C SER A 446 12.37 -13.58 3.77
N LEU A 447 12.71 -13.74 2.49
CA LEU A 447 11.74 -13.80 1.40
C LEU A 447 10.77 -14.98 1.54
N ALA A 448 11.29 -16.16 1.90
CA ALA A 448 10.45 -17.34 2.13
C ALA A 448 9.49 -17.15 3.31
N VAL A 449 9.93 -16.46 4.38
CA VAL A 449 9.09 -16.09 5.52
C VAL A 449 7.97 -15.13 5.10
N ASP A 450 8.29 -14.10 4.30
CA ASP A 450 7.30 -13.16 3.77
C ASP A 450 6.25 -13.89 2.90
N GLU A 451 6.69 -14.75 1.99
CA GLU A 451 5.81 -15.55 1.13
C GLU A 451 4.89 -16.46 1.97
N GLN A 452 5.44 -17.09 3.01
CA GLN A 452 4.67 -17.92 3.92
C GLN A 452 3.64 -17.09 4.71
N ARG A 453 4.01 -15.90 5.19
CA ARG A 453 3.08 -14.98 5.89
C ARG A 453 1.91 -14.58 5.00
N VAL A 454 2.17 -14.27 3.73
CA VAL A 454 1.14 -13.97 2.73
C VAL A 454 0.24 -15.17 2.47
N LYS A 455 0.80 -16.39 2.33
CA LYS A 455 0.02 -17.62 2.17
C LYS A 455 -0.88 -17.88 3.38
N ASP A 456 -0.36 -17.69 4.58
CA ASP A 456 -1.12 -17.87 5.81
C ASP A 456 -2.22 -16.83 5.97
N ARG A 457 -1.97 -15.58 5.58
CA ARG A 457 -3.01 -14.54 5.53
C ARG A 457 -4.15 -14.92 4.59
N LYS A 458 -3.88 -15.57 3.45
CA LYS A 458 -4.91 -16.01 2.49
C LYS A 458 -5.78 -17.18 2.96
N LYS A 459 -5.41 -17.87 4.06
CA LYS A 459 -6.19 -19.00 4.57
C LYS A 459 -7.55 -18.52 5.08
N ASP A 460 -8.61 -18.90 4.37
CA ASP A 460 -9.98 -18.65 4.77
C ASP A 460 -10.53 -19.83 5.57
N HIS A 461 -10.76 -19.60 6.86
CA HIS A 461 -11.29 -20.60 7.78
C HIS A 461 -12.82 -20.52 7.92
N GLY A 462 -13.51 -19.62 7.22
CA GLY A 462 -14.95 -19.37 7.39
C GLY A 462 -15.80 -20.64 7.23
N GLN A 463 -15.59 -21.37 6.13
CA GLN A 463 -16.32 -22.64 5.89
C GLN A 463 -15.99 -23.70 6.93
N ALA A 464 -14.71 -23.84 7.32
CA ALA A 464 -14.28 -24.82 8.31
C ALA A 464 -14.88 -24.53 9.70
N LEU A 465 -14.85 -23.28 10.14
CA LEU A 465 -15.45 -22.82 11.40
C LEU A 465 -16.97 -23.03 11.38
N HIS A 466 -17.63 -22.70 10.27
CA HIS A 466 -19.06 -22.94 10.13
C HIS A 466 -19.42 -24.43 10.29
N ARG A 467 -18.71 -25.31 9.59
CA ARG A 467 -18.92 -26.77 9.70
C ARG A 467 -18.60 -27.29 11.11
N TRP A 468 -17.60 -26.72 11.78
CA TRP A 468 -17.25 -27.11 13.14
C TRP A 468 -18.34 -26.71 14.14
N VAL A 469 -18.80 -25.46 14.11
CA VAL A 469 -19.91 -24.98 14.95
C VAL A 469 -21.19 -25.77 14.67
N GLN A 470 -21.49 -26.05 13.40
CA GLN A 470 -22.62 -26.91 13.01
C GLN A 470 -22.53 -28.29 13.67
N LYS A 471 -21.36 -28.95 13.63
CA LYS A 471 -21.15 -30.25 14.27
C LYS A 471 -21.25 -30.20 15.79
N LEU A 472 -20.81 -29.11 16.43
CA LEU A 472 -20.99 -28.91 17.87
C LEU A 472 -22.47 -28.78 18.24
N ALA A 473 -23.24 -28.07 17.42
CA ALA A 473 -24.69 -27.93 17.59
C ALA A 473 -25.42 -29.26 17.38
N GLU A 474 -25.09 -30.01 16.32
CA GLU A 474 -25.67 -31.33 16.02
C GLU A 474 -25.40 -32.35 17.15
N LYS A 475 -24.27 -32.23 17.84
CA LYS A 475 -23.90 -33.06 18.99
C LYS A 475 -24.48 -32.58 20.33
N GLY A 476 -25.19 -31.45 20.35
CA GLY A 476 -25.77 -30.86 21.56
C GLY A 476 -24.77 -30.24 22.53
N VAL A 477 -23.48 -30.19 22.19
CA VAL A 477 -22.42 -29.69 23.08
C VAL A 477 -22.18 -28.18 22.96
N LEU A 478 -22.69 -27.54 21.90
CA LEU A 478 -22.48 -26.11 21.68
C LEU A 478 -23.09 -25.26 22.80
N GLN A 479 -24.26 -25.63 23.30
CA GLN A 479 -24.93 -24.90 24.38
C GLN A 479 -24.10 -24.95 25.68
N GLU A 480 -23.62 -26.13 26.07
CA GLU A 480 -22.77 -26.30 27.24
C GLU A 480 -21.47 -25.50 27.14
N LEU A 481 -20.89 -25.39 25.95
CA LEU A 481 -19.67 -24.59 25.73
C LEU A 481 -19.91 -23.09 25.88
N ILE A 482 -21.05 -22.58 25.39
CA ILE A 482 -21.42 -21.16 25.51
C ILE A 482 -21.77 -20.79 26.95
N GLU A 483 -22.40 -21.70 27.69
CA GLU A 483 -22.75 -21.47 29.11
C GLU A 483 -21.53 -21.50 30.04
N ASN A 484 -20.45 -22.17 29.64
CA ASN A 484 -19.20 -22.31 30.42
C ASN A 484 -18.08 -21.33 30.01
N SER A 485 -18.27 -20.53 28.96
CA SER A 485 -17.35 -19.47 28.51
C SER A 485 -17.71 -18.13 29.14
#